data_AF-A0ABD5SJU7-F1
#
_entry.id   AF-A0ABD5SJU7-F1
#
_cell.length_a   1.000
_cell.length_b   1.000
_cell.length_c   1.000
_cell.angle_alpha   90.00
_cell.angle_beta   90.00
_cell.angle_gamma   90.00
#
_symmetry.space_group_name_H-M   'P 1'
#
loop_
_entity.id
_entity.type
_entity.pdbx_description
1 polymer ?
#
loop_
_entity_poly.entity_id
_entity_poly.type
_entity_poly.pdbx_seq_one_letter_code
_entity_poly.pdbx_strand_id
1 'polypeptide(L)'
;MTDDAELEELKAATQRGDRNDEVDTEGPMTFTDEIVDALEAIEQGELGKTIAVRDQPIAALLATLDADRNEDKMQSVGQALEDELGRKHSEVFDRSEIVRLALRVGFQAAAEETMVDLNDAVGEHARQNL
;
A
#
# COMPACT_ATOMS: atom_id res chain seq x y z
N MET A 1 -45.39 -26.72 -36.97
CA MET A 1 -44.55 -25.62 -37.47
C MET A 1 -44.50 -24.55 -36.38
N THR A 2 -43.92 -24.86 -35.22
CA THR A 2 -43.91 -23.93 -34.08
C THR A 2 -42.65 -24.02 -33.23
N ASP A 3 -41.88 -25.12 -33.32
CA ASP A 3 -40.70 -25.32 -32.47
C ASP A 3 -39.43 -24.59 -32.96
N ASP A 4 -39.28 -24.34 -34.28
CA ASP A 4 -38.09 -23.67 -34.83
C ASP A 4 -38.06 -22.16 -34.52
N ALA A 5 -39.24 -21.51 -34.46
CA ALA A 5 -39.34 -20.08 -34.17
C ALA A 5 -39.00 -19.77 -32.71
N GLU A 6 -39.41 -20.64 -31.78
CA GLU A 6 -39.12 -20.51 -30.36
C GLU A 6 -37.64 -20.81 -30.05
N LEU A 7 -37.02 -21.73 -30.82
CA LEU A 7 -35.58 -22.00 -30.75
C LEU A 7 -34.72 -20.87 -31.32
N GLU A 8 -35.14 -20.20 -32.39
CA GLU A 8 -34.47 -18.99 -32.90
C GLU A 8 -34.58 -17.82 -31.91
N GLU A 9 -35.73 -17.67 -31.26
CA GLU A 9 -35.97 -16.63 -30.26
C GLU A 9 -35.12 -16.86 -28.99
N LEU A 10 -34.97 -18.11 -28.55
CA LEU A 10 -34.06 -18.48 -27.46
C LEU A 10 -32.58 -18.27 -27.82
N LYS A 11 -32.17 -18.58 -29.07
CA LYS A 11 -30.81 -18.28 -29.53
C LYS A 11 -30.53 -16.78 -29.55
N ALA A 12 -31.47 -15.97 -30.05
CA ALA A 12 -31.35 -14.51 -30.06
C ALA A 12 -31.29 -13.92 -28.64
N ALA A 13 -32.02 -14.49 -27.68
CA ALA A 13 -31.96 -14.09 -26.28
C ALA A 13 -30.60 -14.44 -25.62
N THR A 14 -29.98 -15.56 -25.99
CA THR A 14 -28.64 -15.94 -25.49
C THR A 14 -27.49 -15.22 -26.20
N GLN A 15 -27.68 -14.81 -27.46
CA GLN A 15 -26.67 -14.08 -28.24
C GLN A 15 -26.52 -12.61 -27.80
N ARG A 16 -27.52 -12.07 -27.09
CA ARG A 16 -27.46 -10.75 -26.44
C ARG A 16 -26.78 -10.76 -25.07
N GLY A 17 -26.33 -11.92 -24.62
CA GLY A 17 -25.48 -12.13 -23.46
C GLY A 17 -24.06 -12.51 -23.87
N ASP A 18 -23.55 -11.95 -24.97
CA ASP A 18 -22.11 -11.90 -25.24
C ASP A 18 -21.48 -11.01 -24.17
N ARG A 19 -21.24 -11.62 -23.00
CA ARG A 19 -20.72 -11.01 -21.79
C ARG A 19 -19.19 -10.91 -21.80
N ASN A 20 -18.61 -10.90 -23.00
CA ASN A 20 -17.37 -10.20 -23.29
C ASN A 20 -17.71 -8.78 -23.76
N ASP A 21 -18.44 -8.03 -22.93
CA ASP A 21 -18.04 -6.64 -22.79
C ASP A 21 -16.61 -6.73 -22.25
N GLU A 22 -15.64 -6.54 -23.14
CA GLU A 22 -14.37 -5.94 -22.75
C GLU A 22 -14.76 -4.80 -21.83
N VAL A 23 -14.53 -5.01 -20.53
CA VAL A 23 -14.65 -3.94 -19.57
C VAL A 23 -13.56 -3.00 -20.01
N ASP A 24 -13.94 -1.97 -20.78
CA ASP A 24 -13.17 -0.77 -20.96
C ASP A 24 -13.04 -0.20 -19.54
N THR A 25 -12.04 -0.69 -18.80
CA THR A 25 -11.59 -0.17 -17.51
C THR A 25 -10.87 1.15 -17.75
N GLU A 26 -11.51 2.09 -18.43
CA GLU A 26 -11.04 3.47 -18.55
C GLU A 26 -12.06 4.39 -17.86
N GLY A 27 -12.45 4.01 -16.64
CA GLY A 27 -12.72 5.00 -15.62
C GLY A 27 -11.41 5.69 -15.21
N PRO A 28 -11.44 6.91 -14.67
CA PRO A 28 -10.22 7.52 -14.14
C PRO A 28 -9.63 6.60 -13.06
N MET A 29 -8.33 6.28 -13.18
CA MET A 29 -7.63 5.46 -12.19
C MET A 29 -7.83 6.06 -10.80
N THR A 30 -8.12 5.20 -9.83
CA THR A 30 -8.20 5.63 -8.44
C THR A 30 -6.79 5.83 -7.89
N PHE A 31 -6.66 6.62 -6.82
CA PHE A 31 -5.35 6.79 -6.17
C PHE A 31 -4.80 5.46 -5.64
N THR A 32 -5.67 4.55 -5.21
CA THR A 32 -5.31 3.18 -4.82
C THR A 32 -4.69 2.41 -5.99
N ASP A 33 -5.26 2.51 -7.20
CA ASP A 33 -4.71 1.86 -8.40
C ASP A 33 -3.32 2.42 -8.73
N GLU A 34 -3.13 3.74 -8.61
CA GLU A 34 -1.81 4.37 -8.81
C GLU A 34 -0.76 3.88 -7.81
N ILE A 35 -1.15 3.58 -6.56
CA ILE A 35 -0.25 2.99 -5.56
C ILE A 35 0.09 1.54 -5.93
N VAL A 36 -0.85 0.75 -6.44
CA VAL A 36 -0.60 -0.62 -6.92
C VAL A 36 0.43 -0.60 -8.05
N ASP A 37 0.22 0.24 -9.07
CA ASP A 37 1.18 0.42 -10.18
C ASP A 37 2.57 0.82 -9.66
N ALA A 38 2.63 1.72 -8.68
CA ALA A 38 3.90 2.12 -8.08
C ALA A 38 4.59 0.99 -7.31
N LEU A 39 3.84 0.09 -6.64
CA LEU A 39 4.38 -1.10 -5.99
C LEU A 39 4.97 -2.07 -7.02
N GLU A 40 4.27 -2.33 -8.12
CA GLU A 40 4.78 -3.15 -9.23
C GLU A 40 6.05 -2.56 -9.84
N ALA A 41 6.06 -1.26 -10.13
CA ALA A 41 7.24 -0.57 -10.66
C ALA A 41 8.45 -0.65 -9.72
N ILE A 42 8.24 -0.65 -8.39
CA ILE A 42 9.30 -0.89 -7.40
C ILE A 42 9.83 -2.33 -7.49
N GLU A 43 8.95 -3.32 -7.63
CA GLU A 43 9.33 -4.73 -7.74
C GLU A 43 10.10 -5.04 -9.03
N GLN A 44 9.70 -4.39 -10.13
CA GLN A 44 10.36 -4.48 -11.43
C GLN A 44 11.69 -3.68 -11.46
N GLY A 45 11.97 -2.88 -10.44
CA GLY A 45 13.18 -2.07 -10.31
C GLY A 45 13.16 -0.78 -11.13
N GLU A 46 12.01 -0.40 -11.66
CA GLU A 46 11.79 0.87 -12.38
C GLU A 46 11.77 2.06 -11.41
N LEU A 47 11.22 1.83 -10.21
CA LEU A 47 11.25 2.76 -9.10
C LEU A 47 12.14 2.23 -7.95
N GLY A 48 12.80 3.15 -7.26
CA GLY A 48 13.63 2.81 -6.11
C GLY A 48 12.81 2.71 -4.81
N LYS A 49 13.03 1.66 -4.02
CA LYS A 49 12.45 1.50 -2.67
C LYS A 49 13.00 2.44 -1.60
N THR A 50 13.97 3.29 -1.94
CA THR A 50 14.71 4.12 -0.99
C THR A 50 14.08 5.49 -0.85
N ILE A 51 13.70 5.86 0.37
CA ILE A 51 13.26 7.21 0.72
C ILE A 51 14.47 7.99 1.25
N ALA A 52 14.79 9.13 0.65
CA ALA A 52 15.90 9.99 1.07
C ALA A 52 15.42 11.42 1.35
N VAL A 53 15.80 11.96 2.50
CA VAL A 53 15.44 13.33 2.92
C VAL A 53 16.69 14.05 3.39
N ARG A 54 16.83 15.33 3.02
CA ARG A 54 17.89 16.21 3.53
C ARG A 54 17.37 17.07 4.67
N ASP A 55 17.57 16.60 5.89
CA ASP A 55 17.18 17.34 7.09
C ASP A 55 18.29 17.23 8.15
N GLN A 56 18.95 18.34 8.45
CA GLN A 56 20.10 18.35 9.37
C GLN A 56 19.69 18.07 10.82
N PRO A 57 18.66 18.70 11.41
CA PRO A 57 18.23 18.40 12.78
C PRO A 57 17.81 16.95 13.00
N ILE A 58 16.99 16.38 12.11
CA ILE A 58 16.54 14.99 12.21
C ILE A 58 17.71 14.02 11.99
N ALA A 59 18.62 14.32 11.06
CA ALA A 59 19.83 13.52 10.89
C ALA A 59 20.69 13.50 12.17
N ALA A 60 20.84 14.64 12.84
CA ALA A 60 21.56 14.72 14.12
C ALA A 60 20.86 13.93 15.24
N LEU A 61 19.53 13.99 15.33
CA LEU A 61 18.74 13.20 16.28
C LEU A 61 18.93 11.70 16.03
N LEU A 62 18.74 11.25 14.79
CA LEU A 62 18.86 9.84 14.41
C LEU A 62 20.28 9.30 14.64
N ALA A 63 21.31 10.08 14.31
CA ALA A 63 22.69 9.73 14.60
C ALA A 63 22.99 9.63 16.10
N THR A 64 22.27 10.41 16.93
CA THR A 64 22.41 10.36 18.38
C THR A 64 21.70 9.14 18.98
N LEU A 65 20.50 8.82 18.50
CA LEU A 65 19.73 7.64 18.95
C LEU A 65 20.47 6.34 18.63
N ASP A 66 21.07 6.26 17.45
CA ASP A 66 21.78 5.09 16.92
C ASP A 66 23.16 4.84 17.57
N ALA A 67 23.57 5.65 18.56
CA ALA A 67 24.80 5.43 19.29
C ALA A 67 24.57 4.46 20.46
N ASP A 68 25.45 3.47 20.65
CA ASP A 68 25.34 2.41 21.68
C ASP A 68 24.94 2.91 23.08
N ARG A 69 25.46 4.07 23.49
CA ARG A 69 25.13 4.69 24.79
C ARG A 69 23.67 5.13 24.95
N ASN A 70 22.90 5.14 23.87
CA ASN A 70 21.52 5.59 23.79
C ASN A 70 20.57 4.47 23.35
N GLU A 71 21.00 3.19 23.39
CA GLU A 71 20.18 2.03 23.04
C GLU A 71 18.83 2.03 23.78
N ASP A 72 18.83 2.27 25.10
CA ASP A 72 17.61 2.42 25.89
C ASP A 72 16.66 3.50 25.36
N LYS A 73 17.23 4.62 24.90
CA LYS A 73 16.44 5.73 24.34
C LYS A 73 15.88 5.38 22.97
N MET A 74 16.65 4.68 22.15
CA MET A 74 16.21 4.19 20.86
C MET A 74 15.06 3.17 21.02
N GLN A 75 15.21 2.24 21.96
CA GLN A 75 14.18 1.28 22.33
C GLN A 75 12.89 1.98 22.80
N SER A 76 13.02 2.95 23.71
CA SER A 76 11.88 3.71 24.21
C SER A 76 11.17 4.50 23.11
N VAL A 77 11.90 5.10 22.17
CA VAL A 77 11.30 5.83 21.04
C VAL A 77 10.60 4.87 20.09
N GLY A 78 11.22 3.74 19.74
CA GLY A 78 10.62 2.73 18.87
C GLY A 78 9.33 2.17 19.45
N GLN A 79 9.34 1.78 20.73
CA GLN A 79 8.16 1.26 21.42
C GLN A 79 7.02 2.27 21.44
N ALA A 80 7.30 3.55 21.74
CA ALA A 80 6.28 4.59 21.73
C ALA A 80 5.65 4.80 20.35
N LEU A 81 6.44 4.68 19.27
CA LEU A 81 5.92 4.76 17.91
C LEU A 81 5.07 3.54 17.54
N GLU A 82 5.43 2.35 18.00
CA GLU A 82 4.62 1.14 17.80
C GLU A 82 3.32 1.17 18.58
N ASP A 83 3.34 1.69 19.81
CA ASP A 83 2.15 1.90 20.63
C ASP A 83 1.12 2.78 19.91
N GLU A 84 1.58 3.90 19.33
CA GLU A 84 0.72 4.80 18.57
C GLU A 84 0.11 4.13 17.32
N LEU A 85 0.84 3.19 16.71
CA LEU A 85 0.35 2.39 15.58
C LEU A 85 -0.46 1.16 16.02
N GLY A 86 -0.62 0.91 17.32
CA GLY A 86 -1.27 -0.30 17.84
C GLY A 86 -0.55 -1.61 17.47
N ARG A 87 0.79 -1.55 17.30
CA ARG A 87 1.63 -2.69 16.88
C ARG A 87 2.23 -3.40 18.08
N LYS A 88 2.64 -4.65 17.89
CA LYS A 88 3.41 -5.39 18.88
C LYS A 88 4.82 -4.82 18.94
N HIS A 89 5.41 -4.84 20.13
CA HIS A 89 6.76 -4.35 20.31
C HIS A 89 7.82 -5.19 19.58
N SER A 90 8.63 -4.54 18.76
CA SER A 90 9.90 -5.09 18.25
C SER A 90 10.93 -5.25 19.38
N GLU A 91 11.77 -6.27 19.27
CA GLU A 91 12.83 -6.54 20.25
C GLU A 91 14.01 -5.56 20.13
N VAL A 92 14.31 -5.12 18.91
CA VAL A 92 15.41 -4.21 18.58
C VAL A 92 14.92 -3.22 17.54
N PHE A 93 15.35 -1.96 17.64
CA PHE A 93 15.11 -0.96 16.62
C PHE A 93 16.39 -0.54 15.94
N ASP A 94 16.33 -0.37 14.62
CA ASP A 94 17.37 0.31 13.85
C ASP A 94 16.92 1.71 13.36
N ARG A 95 17.86 2.52 12.87
CA ARG A 95 17.58 3.87 12.39
C ARG A 95 16.48 3.90 11.33
N SER A 96 16.49 2.93 10.41
CA SER A 96 15.52 2.87 9.32
C SER A 96 14.14 2.50 9.85
N GLU A 97 14.07 1.65 10.87
CA GLU A 97 12.83 1.29 11.54
C GLU A 97 12.21 2.49 12.25
N ILE A 98 13.00 3.25 13.01
CA ILE A 98 12.53 4.49 13.65
C ILE A 98 11.95 5.45 12.60
N VAL A 99 12.63 5.65 11.47
CA VAL A 99 12.14 6.51 10.39
C VAL A 99 10.85 5.98 9.78
N ARG A 100 10.78 4.68 9.47
CA ARG A 100 9.57 4.07 8.90
C ARG A 100 8.38 4.13 9.86
N LEU A 101 8.59 3.96 11.16
CA LEU A 101 7.54 4.07 12.17
C LEU A 101 7.08 5.52 12.33
N ALA A 102 8.01 6.47 12.43
CA ALA A 102 7.69 7.89 12.55
C ALA A 102 6.91 8.42 11.34
N LEU A 103 7.26 7.99 10.12
CA LEU A 103 6.51 8.34 8.92
C LEU A 103 5.08 7.81 8.97
N ARG A 104 4.88 6.54 9.38
CA ARG A 104 3.55 5.95 9.48
C ARG A 104 2.70 6.66 10.54
N VAL A 105 3.27 6.96 11.71
CA VAL A 105 2.58 7.73 12.75
C VAL A 105 2.20 9.11 12.22
N GLY A 106 3.10 9.80 11.52
CA GLY A 106 2.85 11.11 10.94
C GLY A 106 1.68 11.09 9.94
N PHE A 107 1.65 10.13 9.02
CA PHE A 107 0.55 9.98 8.07
C PHE A 107 -0.75 9.55 8.74
N GLN A 108 -0.72 8.60 9.68
CA GLN A 108 -1.91 8.19 10.42
C GLN A 108 -2.53 9.35 11.20
N ALA A 109 -1.71 10.21 11.81
CA ALA A 109 -2.20 11.35 12.58
C ALA A 109 -2.70 12.52 11.71
N ALA A 110 -2.09 12.75 10.55
CA ALA A 110 -2.37 13.94 9.72
C ALA A 110 -3.23 13.65 8.47
N ALA A 111 -3.25 12.41 7.99
CA ALA A 111 -3.85 12.00 6.72
C ALA A 111 -4.28 10.52 6.76
N GLU A 112 -5.21 10.19 7.67
CA GLU A 112 -5.68 8.81 7.88
C GLU A 112 -6.22 8.15 6.60
N GLU A 113 -6.96 8.89 5.77
CA GLU A 113 -7.51 8.40 4.50
C GLU A 113 -6.42 7.90 3.55
N THR A 114 -5.29 8.62 3.45
CA THR A 114 -4.13 8.19 2.64
C THR A 114 -3.53 6.87 3.15
N MET A 115 -3.57 6.63 4.46
CA MET A 115 -3.13 5.35 5.02
C MET A 115 -4.11 4.21 4.74
N VAL A 116 -5.42 4.50 4.64
CA VAL A 116 -6.42 3.53 4.19
C VAL A 116 -6.16 3.14 2.74
N ASP A 117 -5.99 4.12 1.84
CA ASP A 117 -5.69 3.88 0.43
C ASP A 117 -4.43 3.02 0.26
N LEU A 118 -3.37 3.32 1.01
CA LEU A 118 -2.14 2.52 1.01
C LEU A 118 -2.38 1.07 1.46
N ASN A 119 -3.18 0.85 2.50
CA ASN A 119 -3.47 -0.51 2.98
C ASN A 119 -4.30 -1.30 1.97
N ASP A 120 -5.27 -0.65 1.34
CA ASP A 120 -6.10 -1.26 0.30
C ASP A 120 -5.25 -1.62 -0.92
N ALA A 121 -4.36 -0.73 -1.36
CA ALA A 121 -3.43 -0.98 -2.45
C ALA A 121 -2.47 -2.14 -2.16
N VAL A 122 -1.89 -2.19 -0.95
CA VAL A 122 -1.03 -3.32 -0.53
C VAL A 122 -1.81 -4.64 -0.53
N GLY A 123 -3.07 -4.61 -0.08
CA GLY A 123 -3.94 -5.79 -0.09
C GLY A 123 -4.28 -6.26 -1.50
N GLU A 124 -4.52 -5.33 -2.43
CA GLU A 124 -4.77 -5.63 -3.83
C GLU A 124 -3.53 -6.17 -4.55
N HIS A 125 -2.40 -5.48 -4.41
CA HIS A 125 -1.12 -5.91 -4.96
C HIS A 125 -0.73 -7.33 -4.50
N ALA A 126 -0.97 -7.66 -3.23
CA ALA A 126 -0.75 -9.00 -2.72
C ALA A 126 -1.67 -10.05 -3.38
N ARG A 127 -2.95 -9.73 -3.63
CA ARG A 127 -3.90 -10.63 -4.32
C ARG A 127 -3.50 -10.89 -5.77
N GLN A 128 -2.92 -9.91 -6.44
CA GLN A 128 -2.49 -10.01 -7.84
C GLN A 128 -1.22 -10.88 -8.00
N ASN A 129 -0.40 -10.98 -6.95
CA ASN A 129 0.88 -11.69 -6.95
C ASN A 129 0.86 -13.05 -6.21
N LEU A 130 -0.32 -13.57 -5.83
CA LEU A 130 -0.51 -14.91 -5.24
C LEU A 130 -0.60 -16.01 -6.32
#